data_AF-A0A838W8F8-F1
#
_entry.id   AF-A0A838W8F8-F1
#
_cell.length_a   1.000
_cell.length_b   1.000
_cell.length_c   1.000
_cell.angle_alpha   90.00
_cell.angle_beta   90.00
_cell.angle_gamma   90.00
#
_symmetry.space_group_name_H-M   'P 1'
#
loop_
_entity.id
_entity.type
_entity.pdbx_description
1 polymer ?
#
loop_
_entity_poly.entity_id
_entity_poly.type
_entity_poly.pdbx_seq_one_letter_code
_entity_poly.pdbx_strand_id
1 'polypeptide(L)'
;MQTPPPDPFVAEDTRHNLAGQPQLLQLRSDRRLGHEWDDWDGEPLENAGVFEEGTGLFFRLALLAAGAAAVLVGLALWLVTPRLAILWAPLPRVLWGSLALLGVLYLVWLGTVALALRSGRNPLPARLAEGGLLPWLMPRFESLGVRIGLSRDRVGNSLMRVFNALSISRARPGVRPDDLLVLLPRCLSKGAMQGAMEISGRYGVPLFVASRGRYARQMIGMRRPKCVVAVACERDLVSGVGDVAGRFPVLGTTLGLPDGPCKNTEVDLPNLELQIRTFLGLDSEAATVR
;
A
#
# COMPACT_ATOMS: atom_id res chain seq x y z
N MET A 1 24.38 44.66 5.05
CA MET A 1 23.01 44.12 4.96
C MET A 1 23.07 42.88 4.10
N GLN A 2 22.98 41.70 4.72
CA GLN A 2 22.96 40.42 4.01
C GLN A 2 21.62 40.27 3.29
N THR A 3 21.67 39.89 2.03
CA THR A 3 20.49 39.53 1.24
C THR A 3 19.77 38.34 1.90
N PRO A 4 18.44 38.34 1.98
CA PRO A 4 17.70 37.18 2.48
C PRO A 4 17.97 35.98 1.55
N PRO A 5 18.01 34.75 2.11
CA PRO A 5 18.20 33.54 1.31
C PRO A 5 17.08 33.42 0.26
N PRO A 6 17.38 32.96 -0.97
CA PRO A 6 16.37 32.81 -2.01
C PRO A 6 15.31 31.78 -1.61
N ASP A 7 14.07 32.08 -2.01
CA ASP A 7 12.88 31.27 -1.75
C ASP A 7 13.07 29.82 -2.27
N PRO A 8 12.86 28.78 -1.42
CA PRO A 8 13.00 27.39 -1.82
C PRO A 8 11.95 26.89 -2.82
N PHE A 9 10.96 27.70 -3.21
CA PHE A 9 9.80 27.30 -4.01
C PHE A 9 9.82 27.73 -5.49
N VAL A 10 10.94 28.23 -6.02
CA VAL A 10 11.03 28.54 -7.47
C VAL A 10 11.22 27.24 -8.26
N ALA A 11 10.16 26.79 -8.93
CA ALA A 11 10.22 25.77 -9.96
C ALA A 11 10.94 26.34 -11.20
N GLU A 12 12.04 25.72 -11.60
CA GLU A 12 12.72 26.06 -12.86
C GLU A 12 11.96 25.37 -14.00
N ASP A 13 11.31 26.17 -14.86
CA ASP A 13 10.48 25.71 -15.99
C ASP A 13 11.35 25.22 -17.14
N THR A 14 11.94 24.02 -17.01
CA THR A 14 12.67 23.38 -18.11
C THR A 14 11.69 22.61 -19.00
N ARG A 15 10.88 23.32 -19.78
CA ARG A 15 10.18 22.72 -20.93
C ARG A 15 11.19 22.42 -22.03
N HIS A 16 11.82 21.26 -21.97
CA HIS A 16 12.44 20.65 -23.13
C HIS A 16 11.84 19.26 -23.36
N ASN A 17 11.19 19.14 -24.50
CA ASN A 17 10.61 17.94 -25.08
C ASN A 17 11.71 16.88 -25.28
N LEU A 18 11.66 15.78 -24.54
CA LEU A 18 12.45 14.57 -24.78
C LEU A 18 11.52 13.37 -24.59
N ALA A 19 10.95 12.91 -25.70
CA ALA A 19 10.23 11.65 -25.76
C ALA A 19 11.21 10.50 -25.55
N GLY A 20 10.97 9.64 -24.55
CA GLY A 20 11.65 8.34 -24.42
C GLY A 20 12.80 8.25 -23.40
N GLN A 21 13.02 9.23 -22.53
CA GLN A 21 13.93 9.09 -21.38
C GLN A 21 13.14 9.13 -20.06
N PRO A 22 13.53 8.35 -19.03
CA PRO A 22 12.93 8.48 -17.70
C PRO A 22 13.18 9.91 -17.19
N GLN A 23 12.13 10.73 -17.16
CA GLN A 23 12.20 12.09 -16.64
C GLN A 23 12.41 12.04 -15.12
N LEU A 24 13.67 12.15 -14.71
CA LEU A 24 14.03 12.31 -13.31
C LEU A 24 13.70 13.75 -12.85
N LEU A 25 12.43 14.00 -12.54
CA LEU A 25 12.02 15.28 -11.97
C LEU A 25 12.51 15.34 -10.52
N GLN A 26 13.67 15.94 -10.23
CA GLN A 26 14.16 16.04 -8.86
C GLN A 26 13.50 17.24 -8.15
N LEU A 27 12.40 17.01 -7.40
CA LEU A 27 11.97 17.99 -6.41
C LEU A 27 13.03 18.06 -5.30
N ARG A 28 13.49 19.28 -4.96
CA ARG A 28 14.42 19.51 -3.84
C ARG A 28 13.85 18.87 -2.58
N SER A 29 14.49 17.79 -2.15
CA SER A 29 14.05 17.00 -1.02
C SER A 29 14.92 17.24 0.20
N ASP A 30 14.27 17.37 1.35
CA ASP A 30 14.83 17.17 2.69
C ASP A 30 15.75 15.92 2.75
N ARG A 31 16.87 15.98 3.50
CA ARG A 31 17.86 14.90 3.59
C ARG A 31 17.38 13.72 4.45
N ARG A 32 16.38 13.90 5.31
CA ARG A 32 15.94 12.84 6.23
C ARG A 32 15.03 11.82 5.51
N LEU A 33 15.47 10.56 5.50
CA LEU A 33 14.77 9.37 4.98
C LEU A 33 14.15 8.59 6.15
N GLY A 34 13.17 7.73 5.87
CA GLY A 34 12.74 6.71 6.83
C GLY A 34 11.95 7.19 8.05
N HIS A 35 11.09 8.20 7.90
CA HIS A 35 10.26 8.68 9.02
C HIS A 35 9.38 7.58 9.68
N GLU A 36 9.00 6.53 8.95
CA GLU A 36 8.29 5.36 9.49
C GLU A 36 9.18 4.44 10.35
N TRP A 37 10.47 4.75 10.46
CA TRP A 37 11.49 4.07 11.24
C TRP A 37 12.11 4.98 12.30
N ASP A 38 11.46 6.10 12.64
CA ASP A 38 11.89 6.96 13.75
C ASP A 38 11.88 6.23 15.11
N ASP A 39 11.19 5.09 15.19
CA ASP A 39 11.10 4.20 16.35
C ASP A 39 12.14 3.06 16.36
N TRP A 40 13.01 2.98 15.35
CA TRP A 40 14.02 1.93 15.25
C TRP A 40 15.18 2.17 16.22
N ASP A 41 15.56 1.11 16.93
CA ASP A 41 16.59 1.08 17.98
C ASP A 41 18.01 0.84 17.44
N GLY A 42 18.15 0.52 16.15
CA GLY A 42 19.44 0.24 15.52
C GLY A 42 19.81 -1.24 15.50
N GLU A 43 18.98 -2.13 16.06
CA GLU A 43 19.22 -3.56 16.05
C GLU A 43 18.99 -4.15 14.64
N PRO A 44 19.71 -5.24 14.27
CA PRO A 44 19.50 -5.92 13.01
C PRO A 44 18.05 -6.34 12.83
N LEU A 45 17.47 -6.00 11.67
CA LEU A 45 16.11 -6.38 11.34
C LEU A 45 15.99 -7.90 11.18
N GLU A 46 14.87 -8.46 11.63
CA GLU A 46 14.50 -9.86 11.37
C GLU A 46 14.62 -10.15 9.86
N ASN A 47 15.27 -11.28 9.51
CA ASN A 47 15.44 -11.72 8.13
C ASN A 47 16.02 -10.66 7.18
N ALA A 48 16.88 -9.76 7.66
CA ALA A 48 17.43 -8.66 6.85
C ALA A 48 16.33 -7.74 6.26
N GLY A 49 15.19 -7.63 6.96
CA GLY A 49 14.02 -6.88 6.50
C GLY A 49 13.29 -7.52 5.32
N VAL A 50 13.63 -8.74 4.92
CA VAL A 50 12.91 -9.49 3.90
C VAL A 50 11.83 -10.33 4.58
N PHE A 51 10.58 -9.93 4.38
CA PHE A 51 9.43 -10.61 4.96
C PHE A 51 8.68 -11.42 3.91
N GLU A 52 8.38 -12.68 4.23
CA GLU A 52 7.58 -13.59 3.40
C GLU A 52 6.35 -14.09 4.14
N GLU A 53 5.57 -13.17 4.70
CA GLU A 53 4.39 -13.55 5.45
C GLU A 53 3.27 -14.05 4.52
N GLY A 54 2.54 -15.07 4.96
CA GLY A 54 1.40 -15.57 4.23
C GLY A 54 0.17 -14.66 4.36
N THR A 55 -0.80 -14.80 3.46
CA THR A 55 -2.10 -14.11 3.56
C THR A 55 -2.93 -14.55 4.77
N GLY A 56 -2.59 -15.69 5.38
CA GLY A 56 -3.26 -16.19 6.59
C GLY A 56 -3.08 -15.31 7.83
N LEU A 57 -2.00 -14.51 7.91
CA LEU A 57 -1.82 -13.56 9.01
C LEU A 57 -2.89 -12.45 8.96
N PHE A 58 -3.16 -11.90 7.78
CA PHE A 58 -4.25 -10.94 7.55
C PHE A 58 -5.59 -11.45 8.07
N PHE A 59 -6.03 -12.65 7.66
CA PHE A 59 -7.35 -13.17 8.07
C PHE A 59 -7.47 -13.39 9.57
N ARG A 60 -6.40 -13.89 10.21
CA ARG A 60 -6.38 -14.08 11.67
C ARG A 60 -6.50 -12.74 12.40
N LEU A 61 -5.72 -11.74 12.00
CA LEU A 61 -5.79 -10.39 12.57
C LEU A 61 -7.17 -9.76 12.33
N ALA A 62 -7.71 -9.90 11.12
CA ALA A 62 -9.00 -9.34 10.75
C ALA A 62 -10.16 -9.95 11.56
N LEU A 63 -10.12 -11.26 11.84
CA LEU A 63 -11.10 -11.95 12.69
C LEU A 63 -10.92 -11.59 14.17
N LEU A 64 -9.68 -11.57 14.68
CA LEU A 64 -9.40 -11.18 16.06
C LEU A 64 -9.82 -9.73 16.34
N ALA A 65 -9.52 -8.81 15.42
CA ALA A 65 -9.91 -7.41 15.52
C ALA A 65 -11.44 -7.25 15.57
N ALA A 66 -12.15 -7.90 14.66
CA ALA A 66 -13.60 -7.83 14.59
C ALA A 66 -14.27 -8.50 15.79
N GLY A 67 -13.75 -9.65 16.25
CA GLY A 67 -14.23 -10.33 17.45
C GLY A 67 -14.04 -9.48 18.70
N ALA A 68 -12.84 -8.90 18.89
CA ALA A 68 -12.57 -8.01 20.02
C ALA A 68 -13.48 -6.77 19.99
N ALA A 69 -13.67 -6.15 18.83
CA ALA A 69 -14.58 -5.02 18.68
C ALA A 69 -16.04 -5.39 18.97
N ALA A 70 -16.51 -6.55 18.48
CA ALA A 70 -17.86 -7.03 18.73
C ALA A 70 -18.10 -7.32 20.22
N VAL A 71 -17.11 -7.90 20.91
CA VAL A 71 -17.17 -8.13 22.36
C VAL A 71 -17.23 -6.80 23.12
N LEU A 72 -16.37 -5.84 22.79
CA LEU A 72 -16.37 -4.54 23.46
C LEU A 72 -17.68 -3.78 23.25
N VAL A 73 -18.18 -3.73 22.02
CA VAL A 73 -19.47 -3.08 21.71
C VAL A 73 -20.61 -3.84 22.37
N GLY A 74 -20.60 -5.18 22.35
CA GLY A 74 -21.59 -6.01 23.03
C GLY A 74 -21.63 -5.79 24.54
N LEU A 75 -20.48 -5.68 25.20
CA LEU A 75 -20.38 -5.36 26.62
C LEU A 75 -20.93 -3.96 26.92
N ALA A 76 -20.60 -2.97 26.10
CA ALA A 76 -21.14 -1.61 26.23
C ALA A 76 -22.67 -1.60 26.05
N LEU A 77 -23.19 -2.29 25.03
CA LEU A 77 -24.62 -2.42 24.81
C LEU A 77 -25.30 -3.12 25.99
N TRP A 78 -24.73 -4.22 26.49
CA TRP A 78 -25.25 -4.92 27.67
C TRP A 78 -25.35 -3.99 28.88
N LEU A 79 -24.32 -3.19 29.16
CA LEU A 79 -24.28 -2.26 30.28
C LEU A 79 -25.34 -1.15 30.18
N VAL A 80 -25.60 -0.62 28.97
CA VAL A 80 -26.52 0.51 28.75
C VAL A 80 -27.96 0.04 28.44
N THR A 81 -28.16 -1.25 28.15
CA THR A 81 -29.47 -1.87 27.85
C THR A 81 -30.62 -1.43 28.77
N PRO A 82 -30.49 -1.45 30.12
CA PRO A 82 -31.62 -1.06 30.98
C PRO A 82 -32.03 0.40 30.80
N ARG A 83 -31.09 1.31 30.52
CA ARG A 83 -31.39 2.73 30.26
C ARG A 83 -32.01 2.95 28.88
N LEU A 84 -31.55 2.21 27.87
CA LEU A 84 -32.10 2.28 26.50
C LEU A 84 -33.54 1.80 26.43
N ALA A 85 -33.88 0.76 27.21
CA ALA A 85 -35.23 0.20 27.26
C ALA A 85 -36.27 1.19 27.81
N ILE A 86 -35.87 2.09 28.72
CA ILE A 86 -36.72 3.15 29.27
C ILE A 86 -37.05 4.21 28.20
N LEU A 87 -36.08 4.54 27.33
CA LEU A 87 -36.27 5.52 26.27
C LEU A 87 -37.17 4.99 25.16
N TRP A 88 -36.93 3.75 24.71
CA TRP A 88 -37.73 3.09 23.69
C TRP A 88 -37.58 1.56 23.81
N ALA A 89 -38.67 0.87 24.16
CA ALA A 89 -38.66 -0.57 24.47
C ALA A 89 -38.00 -1.49 23.42
N PRO A 90 -38.12 -1.28 22.09
CA PRO A 90 -37.45 -2.13 21.10
C PRO A 90 -36.00 -1.72 20.81
N LEU A 91 -35.51 -0.56 21.28
CA LEU A 91 -34.19 -0.02 20.95
C LEU A 91 -33.03 -0.99 21.22
N PRO A 92 -32.96 -1.68 22.39
CA PRO A 92 -31.89 -2.66 22.62
C PRO A 92 -31.90 -3.79 21.59
N ARG A 93 -33.07 -4.30 21.19
CA ARG A 93 -33.18 -5.39 20.21
C ARG A 93 -32.68 -4.94 18.83
N VAL A 94 -33.02 -3.70 18.44
CA VAL A 94 -32.54 -3.12 17.18
C VAL A 94 -31.02 -3.00 17.19
N LEU A 95 -30.42 -2.51 18.28
CA LEU A 95 -28.97 -2.36 18.38
C LEU A 95 -28.24 -3.71 18.34
N TRP A 96 -28.70 -4.70 19.10
CA TRP A 96 -28.14 -6.06 19.03
C TRP A 96 -28.30 -6.70 17.65
N GLY A 97 -29.46 -6.55 17.02
CA GLY A 97 -29.71 -7.00 15.65
C GLY A 97 -28.79 -6.31 14.64
N SER A 98 -28.55 -5.00 14.81
CA SER A 98 -27.62 -4.25 13.95
C SER A 98 -26.17 -4.70 14.11
N LEU A 99 -25.72 -4.97 15.34
CA LEU A 99 -24.38 -5.49 15.61
C LEU A 99 -24.20 -6.87 14.96
N ALA A 100 -25.19 -7.75 15.08
CA ALA A 100 -25.18 -9.07 14.47
C ALA A 100 -25.15 -8.98 12.93
N LEU A 101 -26.00 -8.12 12.34
CA LEU A 101 -26.04 -7.90 10.90
C LEU A 101 -24.70 -7.38 10.37
N LEU A 102 -24.12 -6.36 11.02
CA LEU A 102 -22.81 -5.82 10.63
C LEU A 102 -21.71 -6.87 10.74
N GLY A 103 -21.74 -7.71 11.79
CA GLY A 103 -20.82 -8.84 11.95
C GLY A 103 -20.94 -9.83 10.78
N VAL A 104 -22.16 -10.22 10.40
CA VAL A 104 -22.39 -11.11 9.25
C VAL A 104 -21.91 -10.47 7.95
N LEU A 105 -22.23 -9.20 7.70
CA LEU A 105 -21.78 -8.49 6.49
C LEU A 105 -20.26 -8.42 6.41
N TYR A 106 -19.57 -8.19 7.53
CA TYR A 106 -18.12 -8.19 7.59
C TYR A 106 -17.51 -9.59 7.33
N LEU A 107 -18.12 -10.65 7.88
CA LEU A 107 -17.68 -12.03 7.62
C LEU A 107 -17.90 -12.43 6.16
N VAL A 108 -19.02 -12.02 5.56
CA VAL A 108 -19.28 -12.21 4.13
C VAL A 108 -18.21 -11.48 3.31
N TRP A 109 -17.90 -10.22 3.65
CA TRP A 109 -16.83 -9.48 3.00
C TRP A 109 -15.47 -10.19 3.11
N LEU A 110 -15.06 -10.63 4.31
CA LEU A 110 -13.83 -11.42 4.48
C LEU A 110 -13.84 -12.71 3.67
N GLY A 111 -14.98 -13.42 3.63
CA GLY A 111 -15.16 -14.62 2.82
C GLY A 111 -15.01 -14.35 1.32
N THR A 112 -15.54 -13.23 0.84
CA THR A 112 -15.35 -12.82 -0.56
C THR A 112 -13.92 -12.44 -0.88
N VAL A 113 -13.19 -11.79 0.04
CA VAL A 113 -11.75 -11.55 -0.12
C VAL A 113 -10.98 -12.86 -0.17
N ALA A 114 -11.28 -13.81 0.74
CA ALA A 114 -10.64 -15.13 0.73
C ALA A 114 -10.91 -15.90 -0.56
N LEU A 115 -12.15 -15.85 -1.07
CA LEU A 115 -12.51 -16.46 -2.35
C LEU A 115 -11.76 -15.78 -3.51
N ALA A 116 -11.65 -14.45 -3.50
CA ALA A 116 -10.93 -13.71 -4.52
C ALA A 116 -9.45 -14.13 -4.61
N LEU A 117 -8.79 -14.30 -3.45
CA LEU A 117 -7.41 -14.77 -3.39
C LEU A 117 -7.25 -16.21 -3.89
N ARG A 118 -8.25 -17.09 -3.68
CA ARG A 118 -8.21 -18.48 -4.15
C ARG A 118 -8.54 -18.61 -5.63
N SER A 119 -9.49 -17.81 -6.13
CA SER A 119 -9.99 -17.91 -7.50
C SER A 119 -9.17 -17.07 -8.50
N GLY A 120 -8.31 -16.17 -8.03
CA GLY A 120 -7.57 -15.23 -8.88
C GLY A 120 -8.48 -14.22 -9.60
N ARG A 121 -9.76 -14.17 -9.25
CA ARG A 121 -10.77 -13.26 -9.78
C ARG A 121 -11.37 -12.50 -8.62
N ASN A 122 -11.47 -11.19 -8.74
CA ASN A 122 -12.06 -10.35 -7.69
C ASN A 122 -13.50 -9.98 -8.07
N PRO A 123 -14.51 -10.57 -7.42
CA PRO A 123 -15.91 -10.20 -7.65
C PRO A 123 -16.28 -8.88 -6.96
N LEU A 124 -15.43 -8.35 -6.07
CA LEU A 124 -15.76 -7.16 -5.29
C LEU A 124 -15.57 -5.87 -6.11
N PRO A 125 -16.50 -4.92 -6.02
CA PRO A 125 -16.27 -3.57 -6.50
C PRO A 125 -15.06 -2.94 -5.82
N ALA A 126 -14.32 -2.16 -6.59
CA ALA A 126 -13.26 -1.23 -6.17
C ALA A 126 -13.40 -0.64 -4.76
N ARG A 127 -14.57 -0.06 -4.49
CA ARG A 127 -14.88 0.70 -3.27
C ARG A 127 -15.04 -0.19 -2.04
N LEU A 128 -15.28 -1.49 -2.23
CA LEU A 128 -15.45 -2.43 -1.14
C LEU A 128 -14.17 -3.21 -0.85
N ALA A 129 -13.22 -3.30 -1.78
CA ALA A 129 -11.97 -4.02 -1.61
C ALA A 129 -10.77 -3.05 -1.45
N GLU A 130 -9.87 -3.01 -2.41
CA GLU A 130 -8.60 -2.28 -2.38
C GLU A 130 -8.75 -0.76 -2.44
N GLY A 131 -9.91 -0.22 -2.83
CA GLY A 131 -10.18 1.22 -2.86
C GLY A 131 -10.98 1.74 -1.67
N GLY A 132 -11.31 0.90 -0.67
CA GLY A 132 -12.15 1.32 0.44
C GLY A 132 -11.79 0.65 1.76
N LEU A 133 -12.50 -0.43 2.12
CA LEU A 133 -12.42 -0.99 3.47
C LEU A 133 -11.02 -1.54 3.78
N LEU A 134 -10.33 -2.17 2.82
CA LEU A 134 -9.02 -2.75 3.08
C LEU A 134 -7.96 -1.68 3.45
N PRO A 135 -7.68 -0.65 2.62
CA PRO A 135 -6.73 0.41 3.00
C PRO A 135 -7.09 1.13 4.30
N TRP A 136 -8.39 1.31 4.58
CA TRP A 136 -8.85 1.92 5.83
C TRP A 136 -8.58 1.03 7.07
N LEU A 137 -8.61 -0.30 6.91
CA LEU A 137 -8.31 -1.25 7.97
C LEU A 137 -6.81 -1.45 8.18
N MET A 138 -5.97 -1.26 7.15
CA MET A 138 -4.54 -1.55 7.22
C MET A 138 -3.82 -0.87 8.41
N PRO A 139 -3.94 0.46 8.67
CA PRO A 139 -3.31 1.10 9.83
C PRO A 139 -3.81 0.56 11.18
N ARG A 140 -5.07 0.13 11.24
CA ARG A 140 -5.66 -0.46 12.46
C ARG A 140 -5.10 -1.85 12.71
N PHE A 141 -4.91 -2.64 11.65
CA PHE A 141 -4.32 -3.97 11.74
C PHE A 141 -2.84 -3.92 12.11
N GLU A 142 -2.08 -2.96 11.60
CA GLU A 142 -0.72 -2.70 12.08
C GLU A 142 -0.70 -2.37 13.58
N SER A 143 -1.52 -1.41 14.02
CA SER A 143 -1.58 -1.02 15.43
C SER A 143 -1.99 -2.17 16.36
N LEU A 144 -2.95 -3.00 15.92
CA LEU A 144 -3.37 -4.17 16.68
C LEU A 144 -2.28 -5.24 16.72
N GLY A 145 -1.63 -5.51 15.59
CA GLY A 145 -0.54 -6.47 15.46
C GLY A 145 0.62 -6.16 16.42
N VAL A 146 1.02 -4.89 16.48
CA VAL A 146 2.05 -4.44 17.42
C VAL A 146 1.67 -4.70 18.88
N ARG A 147 0.42 -4.46 19.26
CA ARG A 147 -0.05 -4.71 20.65
C ARG A 147 -0.03 -6.18 21.06
N ILE A 148 -0.10 -7.09 20.09
CA ILE A 148 -0.03 -8.54 20.33
C ILE A 148 1.38 -9.11 20.10
N GLY A 149 2.39 -8.25 19.92
CA GLY A 149 3.80 -8.64 19.79
C GLY A 149 4.25 -9.00 18.38
N LEU A 150 3.50 -8.64 17.34
CA LEU A 150 3.93 -8.78 15.94
C LEU A 150 4.63 -7.51 15.47
N SER A 151 5.70 -7.65 14.68
CA SER A 151 6.34 -6.49 14.05
C SER A 151 5.42 -5.83 13.02
N ARG A 152 5.50 -4.50 12.92
CA ARG A 152 4.75 -3.73 11.91
C ARG A 152 5.02 -4.25 10.50
N ASP A 153 6.25 -4.66 10.24
CA ASP A 153 6.72 -5.11 8.94
C ASP A 153 6.10 -6.45 8.53
N ARG A 154 6.02 -7.43 9.45
CA ARG A 154 5.35 -8.71 9.19
C ARG A 154 3.87 -8.54 8.87
N VAL A 155 3.19 -7.70 9.65
CA VAL A 155 1.77 -7.38 9.42
C VAL A 155 1.59 -6.65 8.10
N GLY A 156 2.41 -5.63 7.85
CA GLY A 156 2.43 -4.85 6.62
C GLY A 156 2.67 -5.72 5.38
N ASN A 157 3.60 -6.67 5.45
CA ASN A 157 3.88 -7.62 4.37
C ASN A 157 2.64 -8.46 4.01
N SER A 158 1.99 -9.05 5.02
CA SER A 158 0.75 -9.83 4.81
C SER A 158 -0.38 -8.98 4.24
N LEU A 159 -0.56 -7.75 4.74
CA LEU A 159 -1.54 -6.79 4.23
C LEU A 159 -1.26 -6.44 2.77
N MET A 160 -0.01 -6.16 2.44
CA MET A 160 0.42 -5.77 1.10
C MET A 160 0.25 -6.92 0.10
N ARG A 161 0.47 -8.17 0.51
CA ARG A 161 0.18 -9.35 -0.33
C ARG A 161 -1.30 -9.48 -0.67
N VAL A 162 -2.19 -9.32 0.33
CA VAL A 162 -3.64 -9.34 0.09
C VAL A 162 -4.04 -8.16 -0.80
N PHE A 163 -3.54 -6.97 -0.52
CA PHE A 163 -3.81 -5.79 -1.33
C PHE A 163 -3.37 -5.96 -2.78
N ASN A 164 -2.13 -6.38 -3.02
CA ASN A 164 -1.61 -6.60 -4.37
C ASN A 164 -2.44 -7.62 -5.14
N ALA A 165 -2.79 -8.74 -4.51
CA ALA A 165 -3.59 -9.77 -5.15
C ALA A 165 -4.99 -9.25 -5.57
N LEU A 166 -5.60 -8.37 -4.76
CA LEU A 166 -6.86 -7.71 -5.12
C LEU A 166 -6.64 -6.64 -6.20
N SER A 167 -5.57 -5.86 -6.12
CA SER A 167 -5.24 -4.82 -7.10
C SER A 167 -4.92 -5.37 -8.49
N ILE A 168 -4.23 -6.51 -8.60
CA ILE A 168 -3.91 -7.17 -9.88
C ILE A 168 -5.18 -7.46 -10.68
N SER A 169 -6.23 -7.95 -10.02
CA SER A 169 -7.50 -8.26 -10.69
C SER A 169 -8.19 -7.04 -11.35
N ARG A 170 -7.82 -5.82 -10.92
CA ARG A 170 -8.29 -4.55 -11.47
C ARG A 170 -7.25 -3.83 -12.31
N ALA A 171 -6.02 -4.32 -12.38
CA ALA A 171 -5.05 -3.85 -13.34
C ALA A 171 -5.64 -4.10 -14.72
N ARG A 172 -6.09 -3.03 -15.39
CA ARG A 172 -6.59 -3.12 -16.76
C ARG A 172 -5.37 -3.37 -17.65
N PRO A 173 -5.26 -4.53 -18.32
CA PRO A 173 -4.17 -4.75 -19.26
C PRO A 173 -4.22 -3.69 -20.36
N GLY A 174 -3.06 -3.23 -20.83
CA GLY A 174 -2.95 -2.30 -21.96
C GLY A 174 -3.01 -0.82 -21.59
N VAL A 175 -2.60 -0.43 -20.36
CA VAL A 175 -2.38 0.98 -20.04
C VAL A 175 -1.21 1.51 -20.87
N ARG A 176 -1.32 2.74 -21.38
CA ARG A 176 -0.22 3.39 -22.09
C ARG A 176 0.96 3.63 -21.14
N PRO A 177 2.22 3.50 -21.58
CA PRO A 177 3.38 3.78 -20.73
C PRO A 177 3.32 5.14 -20.02
N ASP A 178 2.88 6.21 -20.71
CA ASP A 178 2.76 7.57 -20.15
C ASP A 178 1.74 7.70 -19.00
N ASP A 179 0.75 6.80 -18.95
CA ASP A 179 -0.34 6.77 -17.96
C ASP A 179 0.03 5.93 -16.71
N LEU A 180 1.13 5.18 -16.77
CA LEU A 180 1.70 4.41 -15.66
C LEU A 180 2.84 5.20 -15.02
N LEU A 181 2.88 5.23 -13.69
CA LEU A 181 3.97 5.88 -12.94
C LEU A 181 4.68 4.86 -12.05
N VAL A 182 6.00 4.74 -12.23
CA VAL A 182 6.86 3.99 -11.31
C VAL A 182 7.41 4.93 -10.25
N LEU A 183 7.19 4.60 -8.98
CA LEU A 183 7.70 5.34 -7.83
C LEU A 183 8.79 4.53 -7.14
N LEU A 184 10.00 5.08 -7.10
CA LEU A 184 11.13 4.50 -6.39
C LEU A 184 11.52 5.32 -5.16
N PRO A 185 12.10 4.70 -4.12
CA PRO A 185 12.66 5.42 -3.00
C PRO A 185 14.14 5.76 -3.26
N ARG A 186 14.64 6.84 -2.64
CA ARG A 186 16.06 7.22 -2.75
C ARG A 186 17.04 6.27 -2.06
N CYS A 187 16.57 5.38 -1.19
CA CYS A 187 17.42 4.51 -0.37
C CYS A 187 17.87 3.22 -1.06
N LEU A 188 17.54 3.02 -2.33
CA LEU A 188 17.98 1.85 -3.10
C LEU A 188 19.51 1.82 -3.25
N SER A 189 20.07 0.62 -3.30
CA SER A 189 21.45 0.41 -3.71
C SER A 189 21.66 0.89 -5.14
N LYS A 190 22.92 1.18 -5.50
CA LYS A 190 23.24 1.66 -6.86
C LYS A 190 22.81 0.66 -7.94
N GLY A 191 23.03 -0.63 -7.70
CA GLY A 191 22.64 -1.70 -8.62
C GLY A 191 21.12 -1.81 -8.76
N ALA A 192 20.40 -1.80 -7.65
CA ALA A 192 18.95 -1.84 -7.62
C ALA A 192 18.31 -0.64 -8.34
N MET A 193 18.82 0.56 -8.08
CA MET A 193 18.38 1.80 -8.75
C MET A 193 18.61 1.72 -10.27
N GLN A 194 19.80 1.30 -10.70
CA GLN A 194 20.14 1.16 -12.10
C GLN A 194 19.23 0.15 -12.80
N GLY A 195 19.05 -1.04 -12.23
CA GLY A 195 18.17 -2.07 -12.80
C GLY A 195 16.72 -1.58 -12.92
N ALA A 196 16.21 -0.87 -11.92
CA ALA A 196 14.85 -0.32 -11.98
C ALA A 196 14.70 0.78 -13.06
N MET A 197 15.72 1.62 -13.24
CA MET A 197 15.75 2.62 -14.33
C MET A 197 15.85 1.95 -15.70
N GLU A 198 16.64 0.89 -15.86
CA GLU A 198 16.75 0.12 -17.10
C GLU A 198 15.41 -0.54 -17.48
N ILE A 199 14.71 -1.14 -16.51
CA ILE A 199 13.37 -1.71 -16.72
C ILE A 199 12.39 -0.62 -17.15
N SER A 200 12.31 0.50 -16.41
CA SER A 200 11.42 1.62 -16.76
C SER A 200 11.72 2.18 -18.16
N GLY A 201 13.00 2.35 -18.50
CA GLY A 201 13.44 2.80 -19.82
C GLY A 201 13.07 1.84 -20.94
N ARG A 202 13.24 0.53 -20.74
CA ARG A 202 12.86 -0.53 -21.71
C ARG A 202 11.39 -0.43 -22.11
N TYR A 203 10.51 -0.12 -21.16
CA TYR A 203 9.07 -0.02 -21.40
C TYR A 203 8.56 1.40 -21.64
N GLY A 204 9.43 2.42 -21.63
CA GLY A 204 9.07 3.82 -21.81
C GLY A 204 8.15 4.37 -20.70
N VAL A 205 8.20 3.80 -19.51
CA VAL A 205 7.31 4.17 -18.38
C VAL A 205 7.96 5.28 -17.56
N PRO A 206 7.27 6.41 -17.29
CA PRO A 206 7.75 7.45 -16.39
C PRO A 206 8.13 6.89 -15.01
N LEU A 207 9.35 7.19 -14.57
CA LEU A 207 9.88 6.81 -13.27
C LEU A 207 10.25 8.06 -12.48
N PHE A 208 9.86 8.06 -11.21
CA PHE A 208 10.17 9.13 -10.27
C PHE A 208 10.78 8.57 -9.00
N VAL A 209 11.90 9.18 -8.57
CA VAL A 209 12.55 8.82 -7.32
C VAL A 209 12.10 9.79 -6.23
N ALA A 210 11.33 9.29 -5.27
CA ALA A 210 10.85 10.03 -4.12
C ALA A 210 11.78 9.87 -2.91
N SER A 211 12.03 10.96 -2.22
CA SER A 211 12.74 10.98 -0.93
C SER A 211 11.87 10.56 0.25
N ARG A 212 10.58 10.85 0.17
CA ARG A 212 9.57 10.58 1.21
C ARG A 212 8.24 10.31 0.56
N GLY A 213 7.37 9.65 1.33
CA GLY A 213 5.98 9.42 0.95
C GLY A 213 5.21 10.70 0.59
N ARG A 214 5.49 11.87 1.20
CA ARG A 214 4.86 13.15 0.82
C ARG A 214 5.16 13.53 -0.63
N TYR A 215 6.41 13.43 -1.07
CA TYR A 215 6.80 13.79 -2.44
C TYR A 215 6.22 12.80 -3.46
N ALA A 216 6.15 11.52 -3.11
CA ALA A 216 5.43 10.54 -3.90
C ALA A 216 3.95 10.95 -4.10
N ARG A 217 3.24 11.33 -3.03
CA ARG A 217 1.84 11.80 -3.10
C ARG A 217 1.70 13.09 -3.92
N GLN A 218 2.65 14.02 -3.78
CA GLN A 218 2.68 15.25 -4.57
C GLN A 218 2.84 14.95 -6.07
N MET A 219 3.77 14.06 -6.43
CA MET A 219 3.98 13.63 -7.82
C MET A 219 2.76 12.96 -8.41
N ILE A 220 2.11 12.07 -7.65
CA ILE A 220 0.85 11.47 -8.09
C ILE A 220 -0.21 12.55 -8.34
N GLY A 221 -0.31 13.55 -7.45
CA GLY A 221 -1.23 14.68 -7.61
C GLY A 221 -0.96 15.52 -8.87
N MET A 222 0.31 15.75 -9.20
CA MET A 222 0.73 16.54 -10.36
C MET A 222 0.61 15.75 -11.67
N ARG A 223 1.07 14.50 -11.70
CA ARG A 223 1.09 13.67 -12.92
C ARG A 223 -0.25 13.02 -13.24
N ARG A 224 -1.11 12.82 -12.22
CA ARG A 224 -2.43 12.16 -12.32
C ARG A 224 -2.38 10.86 -13.15
N PRO A 225 -1.52 9.89 -12.77
CA PRO A 225 -1.44 8.62 -13.49
C PRO A 225 -2.74 7.82 -13.38
N LYS A 226 -2.95 6.89 -14.31
CA LYS A 226 -4.07 5.92 -14.26
C LYS A 226 -3.74 4.70 -13.40
N CYS A 227 -2.46 4.40 -13.20
CA CYS A 227 -1.98 3.33 -12.33
C CYS A 227 -0.58 3.65 -11.81
N VAL A 228 -0.22 3.03 -10.68
CA VAL A 228 1.08 3.22 -10.03
C VAL A 228 1.71 1.87 -9.70
N VAL A 229 3.00 1.75 -9.97
CA VAL A 229 3.86 0.71 -9.41
C VAL A 229 4.78 1.39 -8.39
N ALA A 230 4.64 1.03 -7.12
CA ALA A 230 5.36 1.68 -6.02
C ALA A 230 6.36 0.70 -5.39
N VAL A 231 7.59 1.16 -5.18
CA VAL A 231 8.63 0.43 -4.45
C VAL A 231 8.89 1.14 -3.13
N ALA A 232 8.67 0.48 -2.00
CA ALA A 232 9.05 0.98 -0.68
C ALA A 232 9.08 -0.17 0.35
N CYS A 233 9.49 0.11 1.58
CA CYS A 233 9.31 -0.83 2.68
C CYS A 233 7.82 -1.03 3.01
N GLU A 234 7.49 -2.09 3.74
CA GLU A 234 6.12 -2.44 4.12
C GLU A 234 5.38 -1.28 4.78
N ARG A 235 5.99 -0.62 5.75
CA ARG A 235 5.39 0.50 6.50
C ARG A 235 5.02 1.67 5.59
N ASP A 236 5.96 2.08 4.72
CA ASP A 236 5.75 3.17 3.76
C ASP A 236 4.71 2.79 2.70
N LEU A 237 4.70 1.53 2.24
CA LEU A 237 3.71 1.02 1.28
C LEU A 237 2.30 1.02 1.89
N VAL A 238 2.13 0.48 3.09
CA VAL A 238 0.84 0.42 3.78
C VAL A 238 0.28 1.83 3.98
N SER A 239 1.09 2.75 4.51
CA SER A 239 0.76 4.16 4.68
C SER A 239 0.43 4.84 3.34
N GLY A 240 1.25 4.62 2.32
CA GLY A 240 1.09 5.20 0.99
C GLY A 240 -0.18 4.74 0.28
N VAL A 241 -0.43 3.43 0.27
CA VAL A 241 -1.61 2.79 -0.32
C VAL A 241 -2.91 3.29 0.31
N GLY A 242 -2.92 3.44 1.65
CA GLY A 242 -4.02 4.05 2.42
C GLY A 242 -4.54 5.35 1.82
N ASP A 243 -3.65 6.19 1.30
CA ASP A 243 -3.96 7.55 0.84
C ASP A 243 -4.34 7.64 -0.65
N VAL A 244 -4.03 6.61 -1.44
CA VAL A 244 -4.10 6.70 -2.92
C VAL A 244 -4.99 5.64 -3.57
N ALA A 245 -5.14 4.46 -2.94
CA ALA A 245 -5.77 3.30 -3.58
C ALA A 245 -7.26 3.49 -3.93
N GLY A 246 -7.93 4.46 -3.28
CA GLY A 246 -9.30 4.85 -3.64
C GLY A 246 -9.42 5.52 -5.02
N ARG A 247 -8.32 5.98 -5.63
CA ARG A 247 -8.33 6.77 -6.87
C ARG A 247 -7.95 5.96 -8.12
N PHE A 248 -6.97 5.07 -8.01
CA PHE A 248 -6.44 4.26 -9.11
C PHE A 248 -5.80 2.98 -8.55
N PRO A 249 -5.67 1.92 -9.37
CA PRO A 249 -4.97 0.71 -8.96
C PRO A 249 -3.49 0.98 -8.68
N VAL A 250 -2.98 0.34 -7.62
CA VAL A 250 -1.58 0.39 -7.20
C VAL A 250 -1.07 -1.02 -7.03
N LEU A 251 0.14 -1.29 -7.52
CA LEU A 251 0.90 -2.49 -7.17
C LEU A 251 2.13 -2.06 -6.37
N GLY A 252 2.39 -2.73 -5.25
CA GLY A 252 3.51 -2.43 -4.37
C GLY A 252 4.56 -3.53 -4.39
N THR A 253 5.83 -3.18 -4.60
CA THR A 253 6.97 -4.09 -4.40
C THR A 253 7.67 -3.71 -3.11
N THR A 254 7.75 -4.65 -2.17
CA THR A 254 8.47 -4.47 -0.91
C THR A 254 9.98 -4.48 -1.12
N LEU A 255 10.71 -3.80 -0.23
CA LEU A 255 12.18 -3.75 -0.24
C LEU A 255 12.78 -4.85 0.64
N GLY A 256 14.00 -5.27 0.31
CA GLY A 256 14.92 -5.89 1.27
C GLY A 256 15.75 -4.82 1.97
N LEU A 257 16.02 -4.99 3.25
CA LEU A 257 16.73 -4.01 4.09
C LEU A 257 18.00 -4.61 4.72
N PRO A 258 18.97 -5.07 3.90
CA PRO A 258 20.15 -5.80 4.38
C PRO A 258 21.04 -4.98 5.33
N ASP A 259 21.17 -3.68 5.07
CA ASP A 259 21.98 -2.75 5.86
C ASP A 259 21.13 -1.94 6.86
N GLY A 260 19.89 -2.39 7.13
CA GLY A 260 18.89 -1.67 7.93
C GLY A 260 18.03 -0.70 7.12
N PRO A 261 17.11 0.04 7.78
CA PRO A 261 16.17 0.91 7.11
C PRO A 261 16.84 2.09 6.42
N CYS A 262 16.37 2.37 5.20
CA CYS A 262 16.78 3.52 4.41
C CYS A 262 18.28 3.60 4.07
N LYS A 263 18.96 2.46 4.00
CA LYS A 263 20.37 2.34 3.61
C LYS A 263 20.58 1.12 2.70
N ASN A 264 21.15 1.32 1.52
CA ASN A 264 21.46 0.26 0.54
C ASN A 264 20.35 -0.80 0.39
N THR A 265 19.11 -0.34 0.28
CA THR A 265 17.96 -1.25 0.17
C THR A 265 17.92 -1.92 -1.19
N GLU A 266 17.43 -3.14 -1.22
CA GLU A 266 17.34 -3.96 -2.44
C GLU A 266 15.88 -4.09 -2.88
N VAL A 267 15.65 -4.21 -4.19
CA VAL A 267 14.32 -4.47 -4.75
C VAL A 267 14.37 -5.71 -5.63
N ASP A 268 13.31 -6.51 -5.56
CA ASP A 268 13.08 -7.61 -6.50
C ASP A 268 12.76 -7.05 -7.90
N LEU A 269 13.81 -6.94 -8.73
CA LEU A 269 13.71 -6.46 -10.11
C LEU A 269 12.78 -7.32 -10.99
N PRO A 270 12.84 -8.67 -10.94
CA PRO A 270 11.85 -9.51 -11.62
C PRO A 270 10.39 -9.18 -11.25
N ASN A 271 10.09 -9.01 -9.96
CA ASN A 271 8.74 -8.66 -9.53
C ASN A 271 8.34 -7.24 -9.96
N LEU A 272 9.28 -6.27 -9.91
CA LEU A 272 9.05 -4.92 -10.43
C LEU A 272 8.71 -4.94 -11.92
N GLU A 273 9.47 -5.68 -12.73
CA GLU A 273 9.22 -5.83 -14.16
C GLU A 273 7.87 -6.50 -14.43
N LEU A 274 7.54 -7.56 -13.69
CA LEU A 274 6.25 -8.23 -13.78
C LEU A 274 5.09 -7.26 -13.55
N GLN A 275 5.13 -6.46 -12.48
CA GLN A 275 4.05 -5.51 -12.17
C GLN A 275 3.87 -4.43 -13.24
N ILE A 276 4.98 -3.95 -13.81
CA ILE A 276 4.94 -3.02 -14.95
C ILE A 276 4.26 -3.70 -16.15
N ARG A 277 4.69 -4.91 -16.50
CA ARG A 277 4.12 -5.67 -17.62
C ARG A 277 2.64 -5.99 -17.42
N THR A 278 2.20 -6.25 -16.19
CA THR A 278 0.79 -6.48 -15.84
C THR A 278 -0.08 -5.29 -16.22
N PHE A 279 0.34 -4.07 -15.88
CA PHE A 279 -0.40 -2.86 -16.28
C PHE A 279 -0.32 -2.58 -17.78
N LEU A 280 0.82 -2.87 -18.42
CA LEU A 280 0.98 -2.70 -19.86
C LEU A 280 0.27 -3.80 -20.68
N GLY A 281 -0.19 -4.88 -20.05
CA GLY A 281 -0.84 -6.01 -20.72
C GLY A 281 0.12 -6.92 -21.50
N LEU A 282 1.40 -6.94 -21.12
CA LEU A 282 2.47 -7.71 -21.78
C LEU A 282 2.65 -9.12 -21.19
N ASP A 283 1.82 -9.50 -20.23
CA ASP A 283 1.88 -10.81 -19.57
C ASP A 283 1.21 -11.93 -20.38
N SER A 284 0.44 -11.57 -21.42
CA SER A 284 -0.29 -12.49 -22.28
C SER A 284 0.59 -13.42 -23.13
N GLU A 285 1.88 -13.10 -23.34
CA GLU A 285 2.78 -13.93 -24.16
C GLU A 285 3.53 -15.01 -23.38
N ALA A 286 3.58 -14.94 -22.05
CA ALA A 286 4.27 -15.96 -21.23
C ALA A 286 3.40 -17.20 -20.95
N ALA A 287 2.11 -17.19 -21.30
CA ALA A 287 1.19 -18.31 -21.08
C ALA A 287 1.16 -19.32 -22.25
N THR A 288 1.80 -19.02 -23.38
CA THR A 288 1.81 -19.87 -24.59
C THR A 288 3.05 -20.75 -24.73
N VAL A 289 3.92 -20.76 -23.72
CA VAL A 289 5.03 -21.71 -23.62
C VAL A 289 4.88 -22.47 -22.31
N ARG A 290 3.90 -23.37 -22.28
CA ARG A 290 3.86 -24.53 -21.38
C ARG A 290 3.56 -25.76 -22.20
#